data_AF-A0AA40KBR8-F1
#
_entry.id   AF-A0AA40KBR8-F1
#
_cell.length_a   1.000
_cell.length_b   1.000
_cell.length_c   1.000
_cell.angle_alpha   90.00
_cell.angle_beta   90.00
_cell.angle_gamma   90.00
#
_symmetry.space_group_name_H-M   'P 1'
#
loop_
_entity.id
_entity.type
_entity.pdbx_description
1 polymer ?
#
loop_
_entity_poly.entity_id
_entity_poly.type
_entity_poly.pdbx_seq_one_letter_code
_entity_poly.pdbx_strand_id
1 'polypeptide(L)'
;MRKALREAGALEVCLHKNIHKDLKPDNILLLYEGTRHITPVIADVGTSKVYILRARTNYKDSTYEYLAPEQHNMQPSTLRSDIW
;
A
#
# COMPACT_ATOMS: atom_id res chain seq x y z
N MET A 1 -22.32 9.12 -27.83
CA MET A 1 -22.47 9.18 -26.36
C MET A 1 -22.47 7.78 -25.77
N ARG A 2 -21.71 7.58 -24.67
CA ARG A 2 -21.72 6.44 -23.73
C ARG A 2 -20.99 5.15 -24.14
N LYS A 3 -19.68 5.11 -23.90
CA LYS A 3 -18.94 3.86 -23.57
C LYS A 3 -17.75 4.16 -22.64
N ALA A 4 -18.01 4.72 -21.45
CA ALA A 4 -16.97 5.06 -20.47
C ALA A 4 -17.46 4.86 -19.01
N LEU A 5 -18.07 3.72 -18.70
CA LEU A 5 -18.68 3.50 -17.37
C LEU A 5 -18.53 2.06 -16.85
N ARG A 6 -17.48 1.34 -17.24
CA ARG A 6 -17.26 -0.04 -16.77
C ARG A 6 -15.87 -0.37 -16.21
N GLU A 7 -14.99 0.61 -16.05
CA GLU A 7 -13.64 0.36 -15.48
C GLU A 7 -13.44 0.99 -14.10
N ALA A 8 -14.31 1.90 -13.66
CA ALA A 8 -14.21 2.53 -12.34
C ALA A 8 -14.55 1.59 -11.16
N GLY A 9 -15.34 0.53 -11.38
CA GLY A 9 -15.81 -0.36 -10.31
C GLY A 9 -14.79 -1.39 -9.81
N ALA A 10 -13.73 -1.68 -10.57
CA ALA A 10 -12.71 -2.65 -10.17
C ALA A 10 -11.58 -2.01 -9.34
N LEU A 11 -11.30 -0.72 -9.56
CA LEU A 11 -10.29 0.03 -8.82
C LEU A 11 -10.74 0.42 -7.41
N GLU A 12 -12.04 0.67 -7.20
CA GLU A 12 -12.58 1.07 -5.89
C GLU A 12 -12.64 -0.08 -4.86
N VAL A 13 -12.60 -1.34 -5.33
CA VAL A 13 -12.75 -2.53 -4.49
C VAL A 13 -11.42 -3.08 -3.95
N CYS A 14 -10.27 -2.76 -4.56
CA CYS A 14 -8.98 -3.30 -4.12
C CYS A 14 -8.23 -2.43 -3.09
N LEU A 15 -8.53 -1.13 -2.98
CA LEU A 15 -7.80 -0.23 -2.06
C LEU A 15 -8.27 -0.31 -0.60
N HIS A 16 -9.47 -0.82 -0.32
CA HIS A 16 -10.03 -0.76 1.04
C HIS A 16 -9.59 -1.91 1.97
N LYS A 17 -8.81 -2.88 1.48
CA LYS A 17 -8.40 -4.06 2.26
C LYS A 17 -7.01 -4.55 1.92
N ASN A 18 -6.07 -3.71 1.52
CA ASN A 18 -4.68 -4.14 1.35
C ASN A 18 -3.76 -3.30 2.24
N ILE A 19 -2.77 -3.95 2.84
CA ILE A 19 -1.69 -3.30 3.60
C ILE A 19 -0.40 -3.53 2.82
N HIS A 20 0.36 -2.47 2.56
CA HIS A 20 1.61 -2.48 1.80
C HIS A 20 2.76 -3.13 2.57
N LYS A 21 2.89 -2.80 3.87
CA LYS A 21 3.86 -3.37 4.83
C LYS A 21 5.33 -3.05 4.59
N ASP A 22 5.65 -2.37 3.50
CA ASP A 22 7.01 -1.85 3.21
C ASP A 22 6.89 -0.49 2.51
N LEU A 23 6.12 0.43 3.10
CA LEU A 23 6.00 1.78 2.56
C LEU A 23 7.24 2.59 2.98
N LYS A 24 8.04 2.98 2.00
CA LYS A 24 9.28 3.75 2.17
C LYS A 24 9.50 4.65 0.95
N PRO A 25 10.36 5.69 1.05
CA PRO A 25 10.63 6.59 -0.07
C PRO A 25 11.05 5.87 -1.36
N ASP A 26 11.86 4.81 -1.26
CA ASP A 26 12.31 4.00 -2.40
C ASP A 26 11.15 3.33 -3.16
N ASN A 27 10.03 3.08 -2.48
CA ASN A 27 8.83 2.45 -3.04
C ASN A 27 7.77 3.49 -3.48
N ILE A 28 8.08 4.78 -3.43
CA ILE A 28 7.22 5.86 -3.94
C ILE A 28 7.88 6.43 -5.19
N LEU A 29 7.42 5.99 -6.36
CA LEU A 29 7.92 6.46 -7.63
C LEU A 29 7.23 7.76 -8.03
N LEU A 30 7.99 8.66 -8.65
CA LEU A 30 7.46 9.91 -9.17
C LEU A 30 7.22 9.77 -10.67
N LEU A 31 5.96 9.69 -11.07
CA LEU A 31 5.58 9.67 -12.48
C LEU A 31 5.48 11.10 -13.01
N TYR A 32 6.28 11.40 -14.02
CA TYR A 32 6.24 12.66 -14.75
C TYR A 32 5.61 12.44 -16.13
N GLU A 33 4.43 13.00 -16.34
CA GLU A 33 3.65 12.82 -17.58
C GLU A 33 3.86 13.97 -18.59
N GLY A 34 4.93 14.77 -18.44
CA GLY A 34 5.22 15.89 -19.34
C GLY A 34 4.46 17.19 -19.03
N THR A 35 3.61 17.19 -18.01
CA THR A 35 2.98 18.41 -17.45
C THR A 35 3.72 18.86 -16.19
N ARG A 36 3.46 20.08 -15.67
CA ARG A 36 4.04 20.55 -14.38
C ARG A 36 3.58 19.74 -13.15
N HIS A 37 2.82 18.68 -13.35
CA HIS A 37 2.31 17.82 -12.29
C HIS A 37 3.14 16.55 -12.19
N ILE A 38 3.45 16.17 -10.95
CA ILE A 38 4.10 14.91 -10.60
C ILE A 38 3.07 14.07 -9.87
N THR A 39 2.83 12.84 -10.35
CA THR A 39 1.93 11.89 -9.70
C THR A 39 2.77 10.87 -8.93
N PRO A 40 2.65 10.78 -7.59
CA PRO A 40 3.30 9.72 -6.83
C PRO A 40 2.59 8.37 -7.08
N VAL A 41 3.36 7.33 -7.31
CA VAL A 41 2.90 5.95 -7.54
C VAL A 41 3.56 5.05 -6.52
N ILE A 42 2.75 4.33 -5.74
CA ILE A 42 3.25 3.31 -4.81
C ILE A 42 3.63 2.06 -5.62
N ALA A 43 4.85 1.59 -5.45
CA ALA A 43 5.44 0.46 -6.14
C ALA A 43 5.94 -0.61 -5.15
N ASP A 44 6.38 -1.74 -5.69
CA ASP A 44 6.85 -2.91 -4.92
C ASP A 44 5.81 -3.52 -3.97
N VAL A 45 4.73 -4.01 -4.57
CA VAL A 45 3.65 -4.72 -3.86
C VAL A 45 4.00 -6.18 -3.49
N GLY A 46 5.28 -6.57 -3.55
CA GLY A 46 5.71 -7.95 -3.27
C GLY A 46 5.42 -8.39 -1.83
N THR A 47 5.44 -7.45 -0.89
CA THR A 47 5.13 -7.67 0.54
C THR A 47 3.67 -7.36 0.89
N SER A 48 2.90 -6.83 -0.06
CA SER A 48 1.52 -6.43 0.18
C SER A 48 0.64 -7.62 0.49
N LYS A 49 -0.30 -7.46 1.43
CA LYS A 49 -1.27 -8.52 1.75
C LYS A 49 -2.68 -7.96 1.89
N VAL A 50 -3.65 -8.78 1.50
CA VAL A 50 -5.04 -8.55 1.85
C VAL A 50 -5.16 -8.49 3.37
N TYR A 51 -5.74 -7.41 3.86
CA TYR A 51 -6.07 -7.20 5.25
C TYR A 51 -7.09 -8.24 5.69
N ILE A 52 -6.62 -9.14 6.55
CA ILE A 52 -7.44 -10.11 7.26
C ILE A 52 -7.38 -9.71 8.73
N LEU A 53 -8.54 -9.42 9.30
CA LEU A 53 -8.66 -8.98 10.69
C LEU A 53 -7.95 -9.98 11.63
N ARG A 54 -6.98 -9.48 12.40
CA ARG A 54 -6.17 -10.23 13.40
C ARG A 54 -5.24 -11.31 12.83
N ALA A 55 -4.99 -11.35 11.52
CA ALA A 55 -3.98 -12.24 10.97
C ALA A 55 -2.57 -11.84 11.44
N ARG A 56 -1.81 -12.82 11.95
CA ARG A 56 -0.38 -12.62 12.21
C ARG A 56 0.33 -12.29 10.91
N THR A 57 1.20 -11.29 10.96
CA THR A 57 1.97 -10.84 9.80
C THR A 57 3.45 -11.11 10.06
N ASN A 58 4.14 -11.57 9.02
CA ASN A 58 5.59 -11.72 9.00
C ASN A 58 6.19 -10.42 8.45
N TYR A 59 7.17 -9.85 9.17
CA TYR A 59 7.84 -8.59 8.85
C TYR A 59 9.30 -8.78 8.44
N LYS A 60 9.75 -10.03 8.25
CA LYS A 60 11.14 -10.35 7.90
C LYS A 60 11.62 -9.71 6.61
N ASP A 61 10.69 -9.45 5.69
CA ASP A 61 10.96 -8.89 4.36
C ASP A 61 10.67 -7.38 4.30
N SER A 62 10.31 -6.75 5.43
CA SER A 62 10.04 -5.31 5.54
C SER A 62 11.28 -4.53 5.98
N THR A 63 11.30 -3.24 5.67
CA THR A 63 12.37 -2.32 6.06
C THR A 63 12.17 -1.84 7.51
N TYR A 64 13.08 -2.21 8.40
CA TYR A 64 12.93 -2.06 9.86
C TYR A 64 12.60 -0.62 10.32
N GLU A 65 13.20 0.39 9.68
CA GLU A 65 13.04 1.81 10.07
C GLU A 65 11.65 2.38 9.79
N TYR A 66 10.87 1.74 8.91
CA TYR A 66 9.53 2.17 8.50
C TYR A 66 8.42 1.30 9.11
N LEU A 67 8.74 0.49 10.12
CA LEU A 67 7.78 -0.35 10.80
C LEU A 67 6.99 0.45 11.86
N ALA A 68 5.68 0.22 11.91
CA ALA A 68 4.85 0.70 13.00
C ALA A 68 5.15 -0.03 14.33
N PRO A 69 4.84 0.54 15.51
CA PRO A 69 5.13 -0.04 16.81
C PRO A 69 4.49 -1.42 17.01
N GLU A 70 3.29 -1.65 16.48
CA GLU A 70 2.65 -2.95 16.51
C GLU A 70 3.43 -4.00 15.71
N GLN A 71 4.10 -3.61 14.63
CA GLN A 71 4.89 -4.52 13.79
C GLN A 71 6.20 -4.90 14.49
N HIS A 72 6.85 -3.94 15.16
CA HIS A 72 8.01 -4.22 16.03
C HIS A 72 7.67 -5.21 17.14
N ASN A 73 6.46 -5.13 17.70
CA ASN A 73 5.98 -6.01 18.76
C ASN A 73 5.34 -7.33 18.24
N MET A 74 5.51 -7.64 16.95
CA MET A 74 4.93 -8.82 16.29
C MET A 74 3.41 -8.96 16.49
N GLN A 75 2.71 -7.84 16.64
CA GLN A 75 1.24 -7.77 16.71
C GLN A 75 0.64 -7.70 15.31
N PRO A 76 -0.66 -7.98 15.12
CA PRO A 76 -1.30 -7.87 13.81
C PRO A 76 -1.27 -6.44 13.25
N SER A 77 -0.79 -6.28 12.01
CA SER A 77 -0.87 -5.01 11.28
C SER A 77 -2.31 -4.62 10.98
N THR A 78 -2.54 -3.31 10.95
CA THR A 78 -3.79 -2.70 10.50
C THR A 78 -3.53 -1.78 9.32
N LEU A 79 -4.59 -1.21 8.74
CA LEU A 79 -4.44 -0.16 7.71
C LEU A 79 -3.65 1.07 8.24
N ARG A 80 -3.63 1.29 9.56
CA ARG A 80 -2.86 2.39 10.16
C ARG A 80 -1.36 2.14 10.17
N SER A 81 -0.93 0.89 10.01
CA SER A 81 0.48 0.54 9.98
C SER A 81 1.20 1.16 8.76
N ASP A 82 0.50 1.38 7.64
CA ASP A 82 1.08 2.05 6.46
C ASP A 82 1.10 3.60 6.57
N ILE A 83 0.58 4.18 7.65
CA ILE A 83 0.50 5.65 7.87
C ILE A 83 1.50 6.13 8.92
N TRP A 84 2.08 5.20 9.71
CA TRP A 84 3.01 5.50 10.79
C TRP A 84 4.28 6.23 10.30
#